data_AF-A0A7C1VYU8-F1
#
_entry.id   AF-A0A7C1VYU8-F1
#
_cell.length_a   1.000
_cell.length_b   1.000
_cell.length_c   1.000
_cell.angle_alpha   90.00
_cell.angle_beta   90.00
_cell.angle_gamma   90.00
#
_symmetry.space_group_name_H-M   'P 1'
#
loop_
_entity.id
_entity.type
_entity.pdbx_description
1 polymer ?
#
loop_
_entity_poly.entity_id
_entity_poly.type
_entity_poly.pdbx_seq_one_letter_code
_entity_poly.pdbx_strand_id
1 'polypeptide(L)'
;MREWYDEKFFLESKGAKLSAKRNVLRLKKYTFESVLDVGCGEGHLVEILNTRRIRAKGVDFSPYAGKRIPYDFTLADAKSLPFKDNEFDVVISSDFFEHIYEEGIDEIYKEMQRVSKKYVMAMISFKKHTKREIDTHVTVRPVEWWEKKLPRVIILNK
;
A
#
# COMPACT_ATOMS: atom_id res chain seq x y z
N MET A 1 14.23 -8.95 -1.27
CA MET A 1 13.02 -8.31 -0.72
C MET A 1 12.04 -9.34 -0.17
N ARG A 2 11.58 -10.34 -0.95
CA ARG A 2 10.59 -11.33 -0.46
C ARG A 2 11.00 -12.02 0.84
N GLU A 3 12.29 -12.30 1.00
CA GLU A 3 12.89 -12.91 2.20
C GLU A 3 12.80 -12.04 3.47
N TRP A 4 12.55 -10.72 3.35
CA TRP A 4 12.43 -9.82 4.50
C TRP A 4 11.02 -9.75 5.10
N TYR A 5 10.01 -10.25 4.40
CA TYR A 5 8.60 -10.18 4.80
C TYR A 5 8.10 -11.55 5.28
N ASP A 6 8.85 -12.13 6.21
CA ASP A 6 8.52 -13.37 6.90
C ASP A 6 7.55 -13.12 8.08
N GLU A 7 7.25 -14.17 8.84
CA GLU A 7 6.39 -14.06 10.02
C GLU A 7 6.97 -13.13 11.10
N LYS A 8 8.29 -13.16 11.30
CA LYS A 8 8.98 -12.36 12.31
C LYS A 8 8.80 -10.87 12.01
N PHE A 9 8.92 -10.46 10.76
CA PHE A 9 8.65 -9.08 10.34
C PHE A 9 7.27 -8.59 10.79
N PHE A 10 6.22 -9.39 10.57
CA PHE A 10 4.85 -9.00 10.95
C PHE A 10 4.61 -9.05 12.48
N LEU A 11 5.34 -9.87 13.22
CA LEU A 11 5.29 -9.89 14.68
C LEU A 11 5.98 -8.67 15.31
N GLU A 12 7.06 -8.20 14.70
CA GLU A 12 7.85 -7.08 15.21
C GLU A 12 7.38 -5.71 14.70
N SER A 13 6.61 -5.68 13.60
CA SER A 13 6.08 -4.45 13.03
C SER A 13 5.16 -3.71 14.00
N LYS A 14 5.45 -2.43 14.23
CA LYS A 14 4.69 -1.54 15.12
C LYS A 14 4.24 -0.30 14.35
N GLY A 15 3.09 0.24 14.75
CA GLY A 15 2.59 1.53 14.24
C GLY A 15 1.71 1.43 12.99
N ALA A 16 1.61 0.27 12.33
CA ALA A 16 0.76 0.07 11.15
C ALA A 16 -0.70 0.50 11.39
N LYS A 17 -1.27 0.14 12.55
CA LYS A 17 -2.63 0.56 12.95
C LYS A 17 -2.78 2.07 13.09
N LEU A 18 -1.76 2.77 13.59
CA LEU A 18 -1.80 4.23 13.72
C LEU A 18 -1.64 4.91 12.36
N SER A 19 -0.78 4.38 11.48
CA SER A 19 -0.66 4.82 10.09
C SER A 19 -2.03 4.68 9.39
N ALA A 20 -2.64 3.51 9.43
CA ALA A 20 -3.97 3.25 8.86
C ALA A 20 -5.04 4.25 9.34
N LYS A 21 -5.10 4.56 10.65
CA LYS A 21 -6.03 5.57 11.19
C LYS A 21 -5.81 6.96 10.58
N ARG A 22 -4.55 7.39 10.41
CA ARG A 22 -4.21 8.66 9.75
C ARG A 22 -4.63 8.64 8.29
N ASN A 23 -4.50 7.51 7.61
CA ASN A 23 -4.77 7.38 6.18
C ASN A 23 -6.27 7.54 5.92
N VAL A 24 -7.10 6.95 6.77
CA VAL A 24 -8.56 7.17 6.73
C VAL A 24 -8.93 8.63 6.88
N LEU A 25 -8.24 9.41 7.73
CA LEU A 25 -8.49 10.86 7.84
C LEU A 25 -8.16 11.61 6.55
N ARG A 26 -7.07 11.22 5.86
CA ARG A 26 -6.67 11.82 4.57
C ARG A 26 -7.67 11.49 3.46
N LEU A 27 -8.21 10.27 3.47
CA LEU A 27 -9.19 9.80 2.49
C LEU A 27 -10.54 10.50 2.59
N LYS A 28 -10.91 11.10 3.74
CA LYS A 28 -12.21 11.79 3.93
C LYS A 28 -12.52 12.91 2.93
N LYS A 29 -11.50 13.42 2.24
CA LYS A 29 -11.63 14.49 1.24
C LYS A 29 -12.13 13.98 -0.12
N TYR A 30 -12.23 12.66 -0.29
CA TYR A 30 -12.57 12.01 -1.55
C TYR A 30 -13.85 11.20 -1.39
N THR A 31 -14.60 11.08 -2.49
CA THR A 31 -15.83 10.26 -2.55
C THR A 31 -15.57 8.99 -3.35
N PHE A 32 -15.74 7.86 -2.67
CA PHE A 32 -15.51 6.53 -3.23
C PHE A 32 -16.28 5.49 -2.41
N GLU A 33 -16.56 4.36 -3.05
CA GLU A 33 -17.27 3.23 -2.39
C GLU A 33 -16.39 2.00 -2.25
N SER A 34 -15.27 1.96 -2.98
CA SER A 34 -14.38 0.81 -3.00
C SER A 34 -12.90 1.17 -3.01
N VAL A 35 -12.11 0.37 -2.29
CA VAL A 35 -10.67 0.58 -2.11
C VAL A 35 -9.92 -0.73 -2.27
N LEU A 36 -8.82 -0.70 -3.02
CA LEU A 36 -7.77 -1.72 -2.98
C LEU A 36 -6.55 -1.15 -2.26
N ASP A 37 -6.09 -1.81 -1.21
CA ASP A 37 -4.83 -1.51 -0.52
C ASP A 37 -3.73 -2.46 -1.03
N VAL A 38 -2.74 -1.93 -1.74
CA VAL A 38 -1.63 -2.66 -2.36
C VAL A 38 -0.42 -2.66 -1.43
N GLY A 39 0.09 -3.85 -1.11
CA GLY A 39 1.06 -4.04 -0.03
C GLY A 39 0.41 -3.86 1.34
N CYS A 40 -0.78 -4.43 1.53
CA CYS A 40 -1.62 -4.15 2.69
C CYS A 40 -1.07 -4.68 4.03
N GLY A 41 -0.09 -5.58 4.00
CA GLY A 41 0.49 -6.21 5.19
C GLY A 41 -0.57 -6.82 6.11
N GLU A 42 -0.64 -6.35 7.36
CA GLU A 42 -1.65 -6.84 8.30
C GLU A 42 -3.09 -6.39 8.01
N GLY A 43 -3.30 -5.49 7.05
CA GLY A 43 -4.65 -5.08 6.60
C GLY A 43 -5.41 -4.13 7.53
N HIS A 44 -4.73 -3.42 8.44
CA HIS A 44 -5.38 -2.46 9.35
C HIS A 44 -6.19 -1.40 8.59
N LEU A 45 -5.72 -0.91 7.44
CA LEU A 45 -6.46 0.07 6.64
C LEU A 45 -7.76 -0.54 6.09
N VAL A 46 -7.65 -1.75 5.55
CA VAL A 46 -8.78 -2.52 5.01
C VAL A 46 -9.83 -2.77 6.10
N GLU A 47 -9.43 -3.24 7.28
CA GLU A 47 -10.30 -3.43 8.44
C GLU A 47 -11.04 -2.13 8.80
N ILE A 48 -10.31 -1.03 8.97
CA ILE A 48 -10.85 0.26 9.38
C ILE A 48 -11.82 0.84 8.33
N LEU A 49 -11.60 0.60 7.04
CA LEU A 49 -12.50 1.03 5.97
C LEU A 49 -13.77 0.16 5.90
N ASN A 50 -13.63 -1.17 6.04
CA ASN A 50 -14.76 -2.10 6.08
C ASN A 50 -15.68 -1.80 7.27
N THR A 51 -15.14 -1.48 8.45
CA THR A 51 -15.97 -1.03 9.61
C THR A 51 -16.75 0.26 9.35
N ARG A 52 -16.34 1.06 8.35
CA ARG A 52 -17.04 2.26 7.89
C ARG A 52 -17.96 2.01 6.70
N ARG A 53 -18.25 0.75 6.37
CA ARG A 53 -19.09 0.32 5.24
C ARG A 53 -18.54 0.75 3.86
N ILE A 54 -17.23 0.92 3.76
CA ILE A 54 -16.53 1.08 2.48
C ILE A 54 -16.04 -0.29 2.06
N ARG A 55 -16.28 -0.72 0.81
CA ARG A 55 -15.82 -2.02 0.29
C ARG A 55 -14.30 -2.00 0.10
N ALA A 56 -13.55 -2.44 1.10
CA ALA A 56 -12.10 -2.46 1.06
C ALA A 56 -11.55 -3.87 0.94
N LYS A 57 -10.53 -4.02 0.09
CA LYS A 57 -9.78 -5.25 -0.15
C LYS A 57 -8.29 -4.99 -0.03
N GLY A 58 -7.53 -5.96 0.47
CA GLY A 58 -6.07 -5.90 0.55
C GLY A 58 -5.40 -6.91 -0.37
N VAL A 59 -4.25 -6.54 -0.93
CA VAL A 59 -3.37 -7.44 -1.70
C VAL A 59 -1.94 -7.31 -1.20
N ASP A 60 -1.28 -8.45 -1.00
CA ASP A 60 0.13 -8.51 -0.60
C ASP A 60 0.77 -9.78 -1.18
N PHE A 61 2.08 -9.77 -1.42
CA PHE A 61 2.80 -10.94 -1.91
C PHE A 61 3.18 -11.90 -0.78
N SER A 62 3.22 -11.42 0.46
CA SER A 62 3.61 -12.23 1.61
C SER A 62 2.43 -13.08 2.07
N PRO A 63 2.57 -14.41 2.19
CA PRO A 63 1.53 -15.26 2.75
C PRO A 63 1.31 -15.03 4.25
N TYR A 64 2.19 -14.28 4.92
CA TYR A 64 2.06 -13.90 6.33
C TYR A 64 1.23 -12.63 6.52
N ALA A 65 1.06 -11.83 5.46
CA ALA A 65 0.08 -10.75 5.42
C ALA A 65 -1.32 -11.33 5.66
N GLY A 66 -2.17 -10.56 6.33
CA GLY A 66 -3.57 -10.94 6.59
C GLY A 66 -3.84 -12.13 7.50
N LYS A 67 -2.81 -12.79 8.06
CA LYS A 67 -3.02 -13.90 9.01
C LYS A 67 -3.62 -13.49 10.36
N ARG A 68 -3.39 -12.24 10.79
CA ARG A 68 -3.72 -11.77 12.14
C ARG A 68 -5.06 -11.04 12.24
N ILE A 69 -5.55 -10.52 11.12
CA ILE A 69 -6.80 -9.75 11.05
C ILE A 69 -7.65 -10.39 9.96
N PRO A 70 -8.88 -10.83 10.24
CA PRO A 70 -9.77 -11.32 9.20
C PRO A 70 -10.26 -10.15 8.34
N TYR A 71 -9.88 -10.13 7.06
CA TYR A 71 -10.38 -9.18 6.06
C TYR A 71 -10.38 -9.80 4.65
N ASP A 72 -10.97 -9.09 3.67
CA ASP A 72 -10.91 -9.50 2.26
C ASP A 72 -9.48 -9.34 1.73
N PHE A 73 -8.73 -10.43 1.74
CA PHE A 73 -7.31 -10.49 1.39
C PHE A 73 -7.10 -11.28 0.09
N THR A 74 -6.10 -10.91 -0.69
CA THR A 74 -5.63 -11.67 -1.85
C THR A 74 -4.12 -11.74 -1.86
N LEU A 75 -3.59 -12.97 -1.95
CA LEU A 75 -2.16 -13.21 -2.10
C LEU A 75 -1.78 -13.04 -3.58
N ALA A 76 -1.07 -11.97 -3.91
CA ALA A 76 -0.60 -11.71 -5.28
C ALA A 76 0.61 -10.77 -5.31
N ASP A 77 1.37 -10.81 -6.40
CA ASP A 77 2.42 -9.82 -6.67
C ASP A 77 1.78 -8.53 -7.21
N ALA A 78 2.19 -7.38 -6.70
CA ALA A 78 1.70 -6.08 -7.14
C ALA A 78 2.03 -5.77 -8.62
N LYS A 79 3.00 -6.49 -9.23
CA LYS A 79 3.32 -6.43 -10.66
C LYS A 79 2.27 -7.13 -11.55
N SER A 80 1.38 -7.92 -10.98
CA SER A 80 0.33 -8.65 -11.70
C SER A 80 -0.89 -8.84 -10.80
N LEU A 81 -1.75 -7.82 -10.73
CA LEU A 81 -2.91 -7.81 -9.86
C LEU A 81 -4.06 -8.63 -10.46
N PRO A 82 -4.64 -9.60 -9.72
CA PRO A 82 -5.70 -10.49 -10.22
C PRO A 82 -7.09 -9.83 -10.18
N PHE A 83 -7.17 -8.56 -10.58
CA PHE A 83 -8.38 -7.75 -10.58
C PHE A 83 -8.67 -7.21 -11.98
N LYS A 84 -9.93 -6.90 -12.23
CA LYS A 84 -10.37 -6.32 -13.51
C LYS A 84 -9.96 -4.85 -13.61
N ASP A 85 -9.92 -4.37 -14.85
CA ASP A 85 -9.71 -2.96 -15.12
C ASP A 85 -10.81 -2.12 -14.45
N ASN A 86 -10.43 -1.00 -13.83
CA ASN A 86 -11.34 -0.09 -13.14
C ASN A 86 -12.24 -0.74 -12.06
N GLU A 87 -11.78 -1.82 -11.40
CA GLU A 87 -12.57 -2.54 -10.39
C GLU A 87 -12.76 -1.76 -9.08
N PHE A 88 -11.82 -0.87 -8.74
CA PHE A 88 -11.82 -0.11 -7.49
C PHE A 88 -11.86 1.39 -7.76
N ASP A 89 -12.69 2.12 -7.02
CA ASP A 89 -12.71 3.58 -7.08
C ASP A 89 -11.35 4.18 -6.69
N VAL A 90 -10.74 3.66 -5.62
CA VAL A 90 -9.43 4.06 -5.12
C VAL A 90 -8.50 2.86 -5.08
N VAL A 91 -7.29 3.02 -5.60
CA VAL A 91 -6.17 2.11 -5.34
C VAL A 91 -5.15 2.88 -4.52
N ILE A 92 -4.84 2.39 -3.33
CA ILE A 92 -3.91 3.01 -2.40
C ILE A 92 -2.79 2.05 -2.03
N SER A 93 -1.61 2.57 -1.76
CA SER A 93 -0.53 1.83 -1.10
C SER A 93 -0.01 2.64 0.09
N SER A 94 0.17 2.01 1.25
CA SER A 94 0.59 2.68 2.48
C SER A 94 1.96 2.21 2.94
N ASP A 95 2.98 3.08 2.88
CA ASP A 95 4.37 2.76 3.27
C ASP A 95 4.89 1.52 2.51
N PHE A 96 4.82 1.58 1.17
CA PHE A 96 5.02 0.46 0.25
C PHE A 96 6.12 0.71 -0.79
N PHE A 97 6.02 1.80 -1.56
CA PHE A 97 6.90 2.04 -2.72
C PHE A 97 8.38 2.20 -2.35
N GLU A 98 8.68 2.69 -1.15
CA GLU A 98 10.05 2.80 -0.63
C GLU A 98 10.73 1.43 -0.44
N HIS A 99 9.93 0.37 -0.37
CA HIS A 99 10.40 -1.00 -0.30
C HIS A 99 10.59 -1.63 -1.68
N ILE A 100 10.16 -0.98 -2.76
CA ILE A 100 10.21 -1.50 -4.12
C ILE A 100 11.47 -1.00 -4.83
N TYR A 101 12.27 -1.91 -5.40
CA TYR A 101 13.39 -1.53 -6.25
C TYR A 101 12.93 -0.71 -7.46
N GLU A 102 13.71 0.29 -7.88
CA GLU A 102 13.29 1.27 -8.89
C GLU A 102 12.80 0.66 -10.20
N GLU A 103 13.38 -0.48 -10.60
CA GLU A 103 13.07 -1.23 -11.82
C GLU A 103 11.67 -1.85 -11.78
N GLY A 104 11.15 -2.15 -10.58
CA GLY A 104 9.81 -2.73 -10.40
C GLY A 104 8.69 -1.71 -10.27
N ILE A 105 9.00 -0.44 -10.00
CA ILE A 105 8.01 0.60 -9.68
C ILE A 105 7.07 0.83 -10.87
N ASP A 106 7.58 0.87 -12.10
CA ASP A 106 6.77 1.20 -13.28
C ASP A 106 5.74 0.11 -13.60
N GLU A 107 6.09 -1.16 -13.39
CA GLU A 107 5.16 -2.30 -13.57
C GLU A 107 4.03 -2.24 -12.55
N ILE A 108 4.37 -2.05 -11.27
CA ILE A 108 3.39 -1.96 -10.18
C ILE A 108 2.49 -0.74 -10.37
N TYR A 109 3.07 0.40 -10.73
CA TYR A 109 2.32 1.61 -11.01
C TYR A 109 1.29 1.41 -12.12
N LYS A 110 1.69 0.76 -13.24
CA LYS A 110 0.76 0.42 -14.33
C LYS A 110 -0.39 -0.46 -13.87
N GLU A 111 -0.13 -1.49 -13.07
CA GLU A 111 -1.18 -2.34 -12.52
C GLU A 111 -2.12 -1.60 -11.57
N MET A 112 -1.58 -0.75 -10.69
CA MET A 112 -2.39 0.10 -9.82
C MET A 112 -3.27 1.06 -10.62
N GLN A 113 -2.77 1.61 -11.72
CA GLN A 113 -3.56 2.44 -12.63
C GLN A 113 -4.65 1.63 -13.33
N ARG A 114 -4.31 0.44 -13.83
CA ARG A 114 -5.25 -0.42 -14.57
C ARG A 114 -6.47 -0.77 -13.73
N VAL A 115 -6.28 -1.15 -12.47
CA VAL A 115 -7.38 -1.58 -11.59
C VAL A 115 -8.08 -0.41 -10.89
N SER A 116 -7.55 0.82 -11.00
CA SER A 116 -8.14 2.04 -10.45
C SER A 116 -9.10 2.70 -11.43
N LYS A 117 -10.26 3.12 -10.91
CA LYS A 117 -11.30 3.84 -11.66
C LYS A 117 -11.23 5.35 -11.51
N LYS A 118 -10.89 5.86 -10.32
CA LYS A 118 -10.90 7.31 -10.03
C LYS A 118 -9.54 7.82 -9.55
N TYR A 119 -8.96 7.15 -8.55
CA TYR A 119 -7.76 7.65 -7.87
C TYR A 119 -6.72 6.56 -7.65
N VAL A 120 -5.46 6.90 -7.92
CA VAL A 120 -4.30 6.16 -7.43
C VAL A 120 -3.63 7.03 -6.37
N MET A 121 -3.44 6.48 -5.18
CA MET A 121 -2.89 7.22 -4.04
C MET A 121 -1.73 6.45 -3.42
N ALA A 122 -0.78 7.17 -2.84
CA ALA A 122 0.33 6.55 -2.14
C ALA A 122 0.69 7.33 -0.88
N MET A 123 1.15 6.58 0.11
CA MET A 123 1.98 7.10 1.18
C MET A 123 3.35 6.48 1.08
N ILE A 124 4.37 7.33 1.12
CA ILE A 124 5.74 6.93 0.84
C ILE A 124 6.65 7.55 1.89
N SER A 125 7.47 6.74 2.55
CA SER A 125 8.54 7.27 3.39
C SER A 125 9.66 7.87 2.54
N PHE A 126 9.95 9.15 2.74
CA PHE A 126 11.09 9.85 2.11
C PHE A 126 12.38 9.75 2.93
N LYS A 127 12.39 8.93 3.99
CA LYS A 127 13.51 8.78 4.92
C LYS A 127 13.81 7.31 5.16
N LYS A 128 15.08 7.00 5.40
CA LYS A 128 15.53 5.68 5.84
C LYS A 128 15.03 5.36 7.25
N HIS A 129 14.81 4.09 7.55
CA HIS A 129 14.59 3.67 8.93
C HIS A 129 15.91 3.68 9.70
N THR A 130 16.07 4.64 10.61
CA THR A 130 17.30 4.76 11.42
C THR A 130 17.32 3.90 12.68
N LYS A 131 16.23 3.16 12.96
CA LYS A 131 16.02 2.43 14.22
C LYS A 131 15.80 0.91 14.04
N ARG A 132 15.91 0.38 12.83
CA ARG A 132 15.78 -1.06 12.55
C ARG A 132 17.17 -1.64 12.26
N GLU A 133 17.38 -2.88 12.68
CA GLU A 133 18.61 -3.63 12.39
C GLU A 133 18.77 -3.87 10.88
N ILE A 134 17.65 -4.05 10.18
CA ILE A 134 17.58 -4.10 8.71
C ILE A 134 16.66 -2.97 8.23
N ASP A 135 17.22 -2.05 7.45
CA ASP A 135 16.44 -1.05 6.73
C ASP A 135 15.90 -1.67 5.43
N THR A 136 14.59 -1.89 5.39
CA THR A 136 13.92 -2.44 4.21
C THR A 136 13.61 -1.38 3.16
N HIS A 137 13.96 -0.09 3.37
CA HIS A 137 13.81 0.97 2.37
C HIS A 137 14.92 0.91 1.33
N VAL A 138 14.70 0.15 0.26
CA VAL A 138 15.65 0.03 -0.87
C VAL A 138 15.61 1.24 -1.80
N THR A 139 14.48 1.95 -1.85
CA THR A 139 14.29 3.13 -2.70
C THR A 139 13.86 4.31 -1.85
N VAL A 140 14.83 5.09 -1.38
CA VAL A 140 14.58 6.36 -0.69
C VAL A 140 14.93 7.51 -1.63
N ARG A 141 13.90 8.27 -2.02
CA ARG A 141 14.00 9.39 -2.95
C ARG A 141 13.20 10.58 -2.40
N PRO A 142 13.59 11.82 -2.74
CA PRO A 142 12.84 13.01 -2.34
C PRO A 142 11.47 13.05 -3.06
N VAL A 143 10.53 13.84 -2.54
CA VAL A 143 9.15 13.86 -3.02
C VAL A 143 9.04 14.20 -4.52
N GLU A 144 9.89 15.11 -5.01
CA GLU A 144 9.91 15.56 -6.40
C GLU A 144 10.26 14.41 -7.37
N TRP A 145 11.11 13.48 -6.92
CA TRP A 145 11.44 12.29 -7.70
C TRP A 145 10.21 11.38 -7.81
N TRP A 146 9.47 11.19 -6.71
CA TRP A 146 8.25 10.38 -6.70
C TRP A 146 7.14 11.01 -7.54
N GLU A 147 6.97 12.33 -7.50
CA GLU A 147 6.01 13.04 -8.35
C GLU A 147 6.37 12.88 -9.84
N LYS A 148 7.66 12.88 -10.19
CA LYS A 148 8.10 12.60 -11.56
C LYS A 148 7.93 11.15 -11.96
N LYS A 149 8.24 10.20 -11.07
CA LYS A 149 8.15 8.75 -11.31
C LYS A 149 6.69 8.28 -11.38
N LEU A 150 5.79 8.93 -10.63
CA LEU A 150 4.39 8.57 -10.48
C LEU A 150 3.46 9.76 -10.82
N PRO A 151 3.46 10.27 -12.07
CA PRO A 151 2.89 11.57 -12.45
C PRO A 151 1.36 11.71 -12.31
N ARG A 152 0.64 10.68 -11.86
CA ARG A 152 -0.81 10.71 -11.57
C ARG A 152 -1.18 10.15 -10.20
N VAL A 153 -0.18 9.87 -9.36
CA VAL A 153 -0.42 9.37 -8.01
C VAL A 153 -0.58 10.55 -7.06
N ILE A 154 -1.65 10.53 -6.27
CA ILE A 154 -1.84 11.48 -5.18
C ILE A 154 -0.97 11.00 -4.00
N ILE A 155 0.18 11.65 -3.81
CA ILE A 155 1.03 11.42 -2.65
C ILE A 155 0.42 12.14 -1.44
N LEU A 156 -0.11 11.37 -0.50
CA LEU A 156 -0.96 11.87 0.59
C LEU A 156 -0.19 12.48 1.77
N ASN A 157 1.12 12.26 1.83
CA ASN A 157 2.00 12.67 2.92
C ASN A 157 3.13 13.61 2.48
N LYS A 158 2.97 14.30 1.34
CA LYS A 158 3.80 15.45 0.97
C LYS A 158 3.46 16.70 1.79
#